data_AF-A0A6F9E5Z0-F1
#
_entry.id   AF-A0A6F9E5Z0-F1
#
_cell.length_a   1.000
_cell.length_b   1.000
_cell.length_c   1.000
_cell.angle_alpha   90.00
_cell.angle_beta   90.00
_cell.angle_gamma   90.00
#
_symmetry.space_group_name_H-M   'P 1'
#
loop_
_entity.id
_entity.type
_entity.pdbx_description
1 polymer ?
#
loop_
_entity_poly.entity_id
_entity_poly.type
_entity_poly.pdbx_seq_one_letter_code
_entity_poly.pdbx_strand_id
1 'polypeptide(L)'
;MKGRLTTHVLDVACACPAAGLAVELFRVMEDGRKQSAARAVTGADGRLERPLLAGEAMRSGFYEIVFFPGDYYRGKGGALAEAVFFDRVSVSLRIADPEEDLHIPLLIAPGGYSVYRGKGIENGRGPFVAPSVVGIGF
;
A
#
# COMPACT_ATOMS: atom_id res chain seq x y z
N MET A 1 2.11 -23.06 -4.50
CA MET A 1 3.19 -22.17 -4.04
C MET A 1 2.46 -21.01 -3.43
N LYS A 2 2.64 -20.74 -2.14
CA LYS A 2 1.83 -19.75 -1.43
C LYS A 2 2.08 -18.35 -1.99
N GLY A 3 1.02 -17.56 -2.12
CA GLY A 3 1.05 -16.23 -2.72
C GLY A 3 1.78 -15.19 -1.86
N ARG A 4 1.75 -13.94 -2.31
CA ARG A 4 2.36 -12.80 -1.62
C ARG A 4 1.44 -11.59 -1.66
N LEU A 5 1.40 -10.82 -0.57
CA LEU A 5 0.78 -9.49 -0.52
C LEU A 5 1.87 -8.42 -0.59
N THR A 6 1.85 -7.60 -1.63
CA THR A 6 2.86 -6.55 -1.86
C THR A 6 2.20 -5.21 -2.12
N THR A 7 2.96 -4.12 -1.92
CA THR A 7 2.54 -2.76 -2.26
C THR A 7 3.68 -2.00 -2.94
N HIS A 8 3.34 -0.89 -3.56
CA HIS A 8 4.26 0.06 -4.19
C HIS A 8 3.61 1.44 -4.08
N VAL A 9 4.33 2.41 -3.52
CA VAL A 9 3.79 3.74 -3.25
C VAL A 9 4.52 4.78 -4.09
N LEU A 10 3.74 5.55 -4.85
CA LEU A 10 4.23 6.62 -5.72
C LEU A 10 3.68 7.97 -5.27
N ASP A 11 4.55 8.96 -5.15
CA ASP A 11 4.20 10.36 -4.90
C ASP A 11 4.07 11.08 -6.26
N VAL A 12 2.84 11.24 -6.72
CA VAL A 12 2.58 11.83 -8.04
C VAL A 12 2.78 13.34 -8.05
N ALA A 13 2.67 14.01 -6.89
CA ALA A 13 2.96 15.44 -6.78
C ALA A 13 4.45 15.73 -7.03
N CYS A 14 5.32 14.78 -6.67
CA CYS A 14 6.77 14.86 -6.89
C CYS A 14 7.26 14.03 -8.09
N ALA A 15 6.37 13.31 -8.78
CA ALA A 15 6.69 12.36 -9.85
C ALA A 15 7.79 11.34 -9.45
N CYS A 16 7.77 10.83 -8.22
CA CYS A 16 8.79 9.93 -7.71
C CYS A 16 8.21 8.82 -6.80
N PRO A 17 8.98 7.76 -6.53
CA PRO A 17 8.58 6.80 -5.51
C PRO A 17 8.55 7.44 -4.12
N ALA A 18 7.54 7.09 -3.32
CA ALA A 18 7.39 7.61 -1.98
C ALA A 18 8.28 6.84 -1.01
N ALA A 19 9.58 7.15 -0.97
CA ALA A 19 10.54 6.54 -0.07
C ALA A 19 10.38 7.03 1.38
N GLY A 20 10.50 6.14 2.36
CA GLY A 20 10.38 6.49 3.78
C GLY A 20 8.94 6.56 4.30
N LEU A 21 7.94 6.13 3.52
CA LEU A 21 6.54 6.11 3.93
C LEU A 21 6.24 4.86 4.76
N ALA A 22 5.70 5.05 5.95
CA ALA A 22 5.31 3.94 6.83
C ALA A 22 4.07 3.22 6.30
N VAL A 23 4.05 1.90 6.48
CA VAL A 23 2.95 1.02 6.10
C VAL A 23 2.72 -0.01 7.22
N GLU A 24 1.47 -0.18 7.63
CA GLU A 24 1.05 -1.22 8.56
C GLU A 24 0.03 -2.14 7.91
N LEU A 25 0.03 -3.42 8.29
CA LEU A 25 -0.98 -4.38 7.90
C LEU A 25 -1.63 -4.96 9.15
N PHE A 26 -2.95 -5.02 9.13
CA PHE A 26 -3.76 -5.70 10.13
C PHE A 26 -4.58 -6.82 9.50
N ARG A 27 -4.69 -7.94 10.20
CA ARG A 27 -5.78 -8.89 9.99
C ARG A 27 -7.00 -8.42 10.78
N VAL A 28 -8.16 -8.42 10.15
CA VAL A 28 -9.44 -8.11 10.80
C VAL A 28 -10.08 -9.42 11.24
N MET A 29 -10.31 -9.55 12.54
CA MET A 29 -10.92 -10.72 13.17
C MET A 29 -12.45 -10.64 13.08
N GLU A 30 -13.15 -11.73 13.35
CA GLU A 30 -14.63 -11.80 13.26
C GLU A 30 -15.34 -10.82 14.21
N ASP A 31 -14.73 -10.53 15.36
CA ASP A 31 -15.19 -9.54 16.34
C ASP A 31 -14.89 -8.08 15.93
N GLY A 32 -14.33 -7.86 14.74
CA GLY A 32 -13.91 -6.56 14.21
C GLY A 32 -12.56 -6.08 14.75
N ARG A 33 -11.91 -6.82 15.66
CA ARG A 33 -10.60 -6.44 16.21
C ARG A 33 -9.52 -6.54 15.14
N LYS A 34 -8.63 -5.54 15.12
CA LYS A 34 -7.44 -5.51 14.26
C LYS A 34 -6.26 -6.16 14.98
N GLN A 35 -5.75 -7.26 14.42
CA GLN A 35 -4.51 -7.90 14.87
C GLN A 35 -3.37 -7.46 13.94
N SER A 36 -2.30 -6.90 14.50
CA SER A 36 -1.12 -6.51 13.71
C SER A 36 -0.52 -7.75 13.02
N ALA A 37 -0.29 -7.63 11.72
CA ALA A 37 0.26 -8.68 10.87
C ALA A 37 1.62 -8.30 10.29
N ALA A 38 1.83 -7.02 9.94
CA ALA A 38 3.12 -6.50 9.49
C ALA A 38 3.27 -5.00 9.74
N ARG A 39 4.51 -4.54 9.81
CA ARG A 39 4.91 -3.13 9.80
C ARG A 39 6.15 -2.98 8.93
N ALA A 40 6.18 -1.97 8.08
CA ALA A 40 7.29 -1.72 7.17
C ALA A 40 7.39 -0.24 6.79
N VAL A 41 8.49 0.11 6.13
CA VAL A 41 8.71 1.44 5.54
C VAL A 41 9.15 1.22 4.09
N THR A 42 8.65 2.05 3.18
CA THR A 42 9.02 1.98 1.77
C THR A 42 10.49 2.39 1.55
N GLY A 43 11.18 1.66 0.69
CA GLY A 43 12.55 1.94 0.25
C GLY A 43 12.60 2.99 -0.86
N ALA A 44 13.81 3.15 -1.43
CA ALA A 44 14.09 4.17 -2.44
C ALA A 44 13.24 4.07 -3.73
N ASP A 45 12.78 2.87 -4.05
CA ASP A 45 11.89 2.60 -5.19
C ASP A 45 10.40 2.60 -4.80
N GLY A 46 10.05 3.04 -3.59
CA GLY A 46 8.67 3.09 -3.10
C GLY A 46 8.08 1.73 -2.75
N ARG A 47 8.86 0.65 -2.80
CA ARG A 47 8.43 -0.71 -2.44
C ARG A 47 8.92 -1.08 -1.05
N LEU A 48 8.41 -2.19 -0.51
CA LEU A 48 8.92 -2.77 0.72
C LEU A 48 10.04 -3.76 0.42
N GLU A 49 11.04 -3.86 1.30
CA GLU A 49 12.13 -4.85 1.18
C GLU A 49 11.57 -6.29 1.13
N ARG A 50 10.46 -6.53 1.83
CA ARG A 50 9.78 -7.82 1.89
C ARG A 50 8.28 -7.63 1.68
N PRO A 51 7.57 -8.63 1.13
CA PRO A 51 6.12 -8.62 1.08
C PRO A 51 5.50 -8.42 2.47
N LEU A 52 4.33 -7.78 2.52
CA LEU A 52 3.54 -7.63 3.75
C LEU A 52 3.11 -9.00 4.29
N LEU A 53 2.79 -9.95 3.40
CA LEU A 53 2.56 -11.36 3.70
C LEU A 53 3.20 -12.22 2.61
N ALA A 54 3.68 -13.40 2.98
CA ALA A 54 4.17 -14.43 2.07
C ALA A 54 4.05 -15.80 2.74
N GLY A 55 4.04 -16.88 1.96
CA GLY A 55 4.13 -18.22 2.54
C GLY A 55 2.92 -18.55 3.42
N GLU A 56 3.17 -19.20 4.55
CA GLU A 56 2.16 -19.57 5.55
C GLU A 56 1.36 -18.39 6.13
N ALA A 57 1.91 -17.17 6.04
CA ALA A 57 1.23 -15.97 6.53
C ALA A 57 0.07 -15.54 5.62
N MET A 58 0.09 -15.93 4.34
CA MET A 58 -1.05 -15.76 3.45
C MET A 58 -2.17 -16.69 3.90
N ARG A 59 -3.21 -16.09 4.47
CA ARG A 59 -4.42 -16.79 4.93
C ARG A 59 -5.63 -16.03 4.44
N SER A 60 -6.67 -16.77 4.03
CA SER A 60 -7.93 -16.17 3.64
C SER A 60 -8.53 -15.39 4.81
N GLY A 61 -9.25 -14.31 4.49
CA GLY A 61 -9.86 -13.43 5.48
C GLY A 61 -9.81 -11.96 5.06
N PHE A 62 -10.15 -11.10 6.02
CA PHE A 62 -10.17 -9.65 5.85
C PHE A 62 -8.91 -9.02 6.44
N TYR A 63 -8.39 -8.03 5.72
CA TYR A 63 -7.19 -7.31 6.08
C TYR A 63 -7.39 -5.81 5.84
N GLU A 64 -6.60 -5.02 6.55
CA GLU A 64 -6.50 -3.58 6.33
C GLU A 64 -5.04 -3.19 6.20
N ILE A 65 -4.68 -2.52 5.10
CA ILE A 65 -3.39 -1.87 4.92
C ILE A 65 -3.57 -0.40 5.31
N VAL A 66 -2.70 0.12 6.17
CA VAL A 66 -2.70 1.52 6.59
C VAL A 66 -1.40 2.18 6.11
N PHE A 67 -1.53 3.24 5.32
CA PHE A 67 -0.45 4.08 4.84
C PHE A 67 -0.46 5.41 5.57
N PHE A 68 0.71 6.03 5.77
CA PHE A 68 0.87 7.26 6.56
C PHE A 68 1.42 8.43 5.72
N PRO A 69 0.65 8.94 4.73
CA PRO A 69 1.08 10.07 3.91
C PRO A 69 1.21 11.38 4.69
N GLY A 70 0.45 11.56 5.78
CA GLY A 70 0.55 12.73 6.66
C GLY A 70 1.96 12.89 7.23
N ASP A 71 2.47 11.84 7.87
CA ASP A 71 3.82 11.85 8.45
C ASP A 71 4.90 11.97 7.36
N TYR A 72 4.70 11.31 6.21
CA TYR A 72 5.60 11.41 5.07
C TYR A 72 5.72 12.84 4.52
N TYR A 73 4.61 13.53 4.25
CA TYR A 73 4.66 14.90 3.72
C TYR A 73 5.11 15.91 4.77
N ARG A 74 4.73 15.75 6.05
CA ARG A 74 5.26 16.58 7.15
C ARG A 74 6.78 16.44 7.29
N GLY A 75 7.31 15.22 7.14
CA GLY A 75 8.75 14.97 7.14
C GLY A 75 9.51 15.63 5.99
N LYS A 76 8.84 15.89 4.86
CA LYS A 76 9.39 16.67 3.73
C LYS A 76 9.39 18.18 3.97
N GLY A 77 8.47 18.68 4.79
CA GLY A 77 8.32 20.11 5.08
C GLY A 77 7.77 20.95 3.91
N GLY A 78 7.80 22.27 4.09
CA GLY A 78 7.38 23.24 3.07
C GLY A 78 5.90 23.15 2.69
N ALA A 79 5.58 23.63 1.47
CA ALA A 79 4.19 23.72 1.00
C ALA A 79 3.45 22.37 0.93
N LEU A 80 4.17 21.26 0.70
CA LEU A 80 3.56 19.92 0.68
C LEU A 80 3.11 19.47 2.09
N ALA A 81 3.87 19.83 3.13
CA ALA A 81 3.50 19.56 4.51
C ALA A 81 2.26 20.35 4.96
N GLU A 82 2.07 21.57 4.44
CA GLU A 82 0.89 22.39 4.71
C GLU A 82 -0.34 21.95 3.90
N ALA A 83 -0.11 21.42 2.70
CA ALA A 83 -1.17 20.98 1.79
C ALA A 83 -1.66 19.55 2.04
N VAL A 84 -0.98 18.74 2.87
CA VAL A 84 -1.40 17.35 3.10
C VAL A 84 -2.72 17.32 3.87
N PHE A 85 -3.75 16.76 3.23
CA PHE A 85 -5.08 16.63 3.81
C PHE A 85 -5.31 15.26 4.46
N PHE A 86 -4.81 14.19 3.81
CA PHE A 86 -4.98 12.82 4.30
C PHE A 86 -3.87 12.44 5.27
N ASP A 87 -4.18 12.32 6.57
CA ASP A 87 -3.19 11.90 7.58
C ASP A 87 -2.83 10.41 7.43
N ARG A 88 -3.85 9.58 7.24
CA ARG A 88 -3.74 8.13 7.03
C ARG A 88 -4.67 7.68 5.92
N VAL A 89 -4.26 6.65 5.20
CA VAL A 89 -5.07 6.00 4.17
C VAL A 89 -5.22 4.52 4.53
N SER A 90 -6.44 4.12 4.85
CA SER A 90 -6.78 2.72 5.18
C SER A 90 -7.44 2.03 3.98
N VAL A 91 -6.87 0.91 3.55
CA VAL A 91 -7.36 0.09 2.44
C VAL A 91 -7.81 -1.26 3.00
N SER A 92 -9.12 -1.46 3.07
CA SER A 92 -9.72 -2.73 3.46
C SER A 92 -9.79 -3.68 2.25
N LEU A 93 -9.33 -4.92 2.42
CA LEU A 93 -9.34 -5.93 1.36
C LEU A 93 -9.62 -7.34 1.91
N ARG A 94 -10.09 -8.21 1.02
CA ARG A 94 -10.31 -9.63 1.30
C ARG A 94 -9.31 -10.47 0.53
N ILE A 95 -8.58 -11.32 1.23
CA ILE A 95 -7.80 -12.40 0.63
C ILE A 95 -8.74 -13.60 0.49
N ALA A 96 -9.09 -13.96 -0.74
CA ALA A 96 -9.95 -15.10 -1.03
C ALA A 96 -9.14 -16.39 -1.21
N ASP A 97 -8.10 -16.31 -2.05
CA ASP A 97 -7.19 -17.40 -2.37
C ASP A 97 -5.79 -17.09 -1.80
N PRO A 98 -5.31 -17.85 -0.81
CA PRO A 98 -3.96 -17.69 -0.26
C PRO A 98 -2.81 -17.99 -1.24
N GLU A 99 -3.08 -18.68 -2.34
CA GLU A 99 -2.07 -18.98 -3.36
C GLU A 99 -1.91 -17.84 -4.38
N GLU A 100 -2.79 -16.83 -4.35
CA GLU A 100 -2.74 -15.70 -5.28
C GLU A 100 -1.73 -14.61 -4.85
N ASP A 101 -0.91 -14.15 -5.80
CA ASP A 101 -0.11 -12.93 -5.63
C ASP A 101 -0.99 -11.68 -5.74
N LEU A 102 -1.09 -10.93 -4.65
CA LEU A 102 -1.83 -9.68 -4.55
C LEU A 102 -0.88 -8.49 -4.51
N HIS A 103 -1.06 -7.56 -5.46
CA HIS A 103 -0.33 -6.30 -5.50
C HIS A 103 -1.31 -5.13 -5.34
N ILE A 104 -1.14 -4.33 -4.30
CA ILE A 104 -2.03 -3.20 -3.97
C ILE A 104 -1.22 -1.90 -3.96
N PRO A 105 -0.98 -1.25 -5.13
CA PRO A 105 -0.26 0.01 -5.21
C PRO A 105 -1.09 1.17 -4.68
N LEU A 106 -0.40 2.21 -4.20
CA LEU A 106 -1.00 3.48 -3.80
C LEU A 106 -0.30 4.63 -4.54
N LEU A 107 -1.06 5.50 -5.19
CA LEU A 107 -0.57 6.79 -5.64
C LEU A 107 -1.06 7.85 -4.64
N ILE A 108 -0.16 8.72 -4.21
CA ILE A 108 -0.45 9.79 -3.25
C ILE A 108 -0.10 11.16 -3.83
N ALA A 109 -0.90 12.14 -3.45
CA ALA A 109 -0.64 13.57 -3.54
C ALA A 109 -1.13 14.21 -2.22
N PRO A 110 -0.72 15.44 -1.87
CA PRO A 110 -1.16 16.08 -0.63
C PRO A 110 -2.70 16.13 -0.49
N GLY A 111 -3.40 16.40 -1.59
CA GLY A 111 -4.86 16.52 -1.63
C GLY A 111 -5.62 15.29 -2.11
N GLY A 112 -5.00 14.13 -2.27
CA GLY A 112 -5.70 12.96 -2.84
C GLY A 112 -4.86 11.70 -2.93
N TYR A 113 -5.53 10.57 -3.14
CA TYR A 113 -4.86 9.30 -3.38
C TYR A 113 -5.70 8.40 -4.29
N SER A 114 -5.05 7.45 -4.93
CA SER A 114 -5.72 6.36 -5.63
C SER A 114 -5.07 5.02 -5.29
N VAL A 115 -5.91 4.00 -5.18
CA VAL A 115 -5.51 2.63 -4.89
C VAL A 115 -6.15 1.72 -5.94
N TYR A 116 -5.52 0.58 -6.23
CA TYR A 116 -6.06 -0.40 -7.15
C TYR A 116 -5.43 -1.77 -6.91
N ARG A 117 -6.00 -2.81 -7.53
CA ARG A 117 -5.43 -4.15 -7.53
C ARG A 117 -4.56 -4.32 -8.77
N GLY A 118 -3.26 -4.18 -8.61
CA GLY A 118 -2.26 -4.41 -9.66
C GLY A 118 -2.03 -5.89 -9.95
N LYS A 119 -1.45 -6.18 -11.12
CA LYS A 119 -0.75 -7.45 -11.34
C LYS A 119 0.66 -7.32 -10.77
N GLY A 120 1.13 -8.30 -9.99
CA GLY A 120 2.51 -8.32 -9.51
C GLY A 120 3.46 -8.27 -10.70
N ILE A 121 4.31 -7.24 -10.77
CA ILE A 121 5.33 -7.13 -11.81
C ILE A 121 6.53 -7.97 -11.34
N GLU A 122 6.75 -9.11 -11.97
CA GLU A 122 7.96 -9.90 -11.75
C GLU A 122 9.17 -9.10 -12.29
N ASN A 123 10.12 -8.78 -11.41
CA ASN A 123 11.44 -8.23 -11.76
C ASN A 123 11.49 -6.97 -12.64
N GLY A 124 10.58 -6.01 -12.46
CA GLY A 124 10.77 -4.64 -12.97
C GLY A 124 10.86 -4.48 -14.50
N ARG A 125 10.47 -5.50 -15.27
CA ARG A 125 10.49 -5.49 -16.75
C ARG A 125 9.16 -5.97 -17.32
N GLY A 126 8.15 -5.13 -17.19
CA GLY A 126 6.87 -5.30 -17.89
C GLY A 126 6.19 -3.95 -18.07
N PRO A 127 5.44 -3.73 -19.17
CA PRO A 127 4.73 -2.48 -19.37
C PRO A 127 3.81 -2.20 -18.18
N PHE A 128 3.80 -0.94 -17.73
CA PHE A 128 2.81 -0.45 -16.77
C PHE A 128 1.42 -0.61 -17.41
N VAL A 129 0.71 -1.67 -17.05
CA VAL A 129 -0.69 -1.85 -17.41
C VAL A 129 -1.49 -1.42 -16.20
N ALA A 130 -2.06 -0.22 -16.24
CA ALA A 130 -3.03 0.23 -15.24
C ALA A 130 -4.26 -0.70 -15.31
N PRO A 131 -4.50 -1.57 -14.32
CA PRO A 131 -5.73 -2.35 -14.25
C PRO A 131 -6.84 -1.51 -13.61
N SER A 132 -8.07 -2.00 -13.73
CA SER A 132 -9.32 -1.43 -13.24
C SER A 132 -9.17 -0.63 -11.94
N VAL A 133 -9.42 0.68 -12.01
CA VAL A 133 -9.35 1.62 -10.88
C VAL A 133 -10.31 1.15 -9.78
N VAL A 134 -9.82 0.99 -8.55
CA VAL A 134 -10.67 0.72 -7.37
C VAL A 134 -10.42 1.82 -6.35
N GLY A 135 -11.14 2.93 -6.53
CA GLY A 135 -11.15 4.06 -5.60
C GLY A 135 -10.34 5.26 -6.09
N ILE A 136 -11.06 6.30 -6.54
CA ILE A 136 -10.55 7.66 -6.62
C ILE A 136 -11.11 8.37 -5.38
N GLY A 137 -10.25 8.72 -4.43
CA GLY A 137 -10.62 9.70 -3.41
C GLY A 137 -10.48 11.09 -4.04
N PHE A 138 -11.60 11.78 -4.24
CA PHE A 138 -11.62 13.22 -4.52
C PHE A 138 -11.76 13.98 -3.21
#